data_AF-A0A6A4BBK8-F1
#
_entry.id   AF-A0A6A4BBK8-F1
#
_cell.length_a   1.000
_cell.length_b   1.000
_cell.length_c   1.000
_cell.angle_alpha   90.00
_cell.angle_beta   90.00
_cell.angle_gamma   90.00
#
_symmetry.space_group_name_H-M   'P 1'
#
loop_
_entity.id
_entity.type
_entity.pdbx_description
1 polymer ?
#
loop_
_entity_poly.entity_id
_entity_poly.type
_entity_poly.pdbx_seq_one_letter_code
_entity_poly.pdbx_strand_id
1 'polypeptide(L)'
;MGLTWALHDVHDMKVFQPFAEVMDEAQFLTGKRFKQPMWYWKLRRWLNVGDEKKLKENVRVIDEHLMDIIADAIERRRHRVEEMKVGRPAALADKDIASIVLDTMEASGQPVTPEEVRSIAVASIIAGRDTTADCMGWLFHILSETPRVETK
;
A
#
# COMPACT_ATOMS: atom_id res chain seq x y z
N MET A 1 22.92 4.49 20.70
CA MET A 1 21.47 4.33 20.47
C MET A 1 21.03 4.66 19.03
N GLY A 2 21.94 4.99 18.08
CA GLY A 2 21.60 5.32 16.68
C GLY A 2 21.82 4.21 15.64
N LEU A 3 22.56 3.15 15.97
CA LEU A 3 22.86 2.06 15.04
C LEU A 3 21.68 1.11 14.81
N THR A 4 20.80 0.95 15.80
CA THR A 4 19.58 0.13 15.69
C THR A 4 18.54 0.76 14.76
N TRP A 5 18.45 2.10 14.71
CA TRP A 5 17.55 2.82 13.82
C TRP A 5 18.00 2.72 12.36
N ALA A 6 19.29 2.97 12.09
CA ALA A 6 19.84 2.86 10.74
C ALA A 6 19.75 1.43 10.17
N LEU A 7 19.87 0.40 11.02
CA LEU A 7 19.72 -0.99 10.58
C LEU A 7 18.26 -1.38 10.32
N HIS A 8 17.30 -0.83 11.08
CA HIS A 8 15.87 -1.01 10.83
C HIS A 8 15.47 -0.36 9.50
N ASP A 9 15.89 0.89 9.26
CA ASP A 9 15.60 1.61 8.01
C ASP A 9 16.17 0.90 6.77
N VAL A 10 17.39 0.36 6.87
CA VAL A 10 18.01 -0.38 5.76
C VAL A 10 17.32 -1.73 5.53
N HIS A 11 16.81 -2.37 6.57
CA HIS A 11 16.01 -3.59 6.44
C HIS A 11 14.67 -3.29 5.75
N ASP A 12 13.95 -2.27 6.21
CA ASP A 12 12.65 -1.88 5.65
C ASP A 12 12.79 -1.44 4.20
N MET A 13 13.87 -0.71 3.85
CA MET A 13 14.14 -0.32 2.47
C MET A 13 14.40 -1.53 1.56
N LYS A 14 15.05 -2.59 2.08
CA LYS A 14 15.28 -3.84 1.33
C LYS A 14 14.01 -4.67 1.13
N VAL A 15 13.05 -4.60 2.06
CA VAL A 15 11.75 -5.26 1.93
C VAL A 15 10.80 -4.46 1.02
N PHE A 16 10.87 -3.13 1.09
CA PHE A 16 10.04 -2.24 0.30
C PHE A 16 10.36 -2.26 -1.19
N GLN A 17 11.65 -2.35 -1.56
CA GLN A 17 12.08 -2.34 -2.96
C GLN A 17 11.42 -3.46 -3.81
N PRO A 18 11.46 -4.75 -3.42
CA PRO A 18 10.76 -5.81 -4.14
C PRO A 18 9.25 -5.60 -4.26
N PHE A 19 8.59 -5.13 -3.20
CA PHE A 19 7.15 -4.87 -3.23
C PHE A 19 6.80 -3.74 -4.20
N ALA A 20 7.56 -2.64 -4.17
CA ALA A 20 7.39 -1.51 -5.06
C ALA A 20 7.57 -1.88 -6.54
N GLU A 21 8.60 -2.70 -6.85
CA GLU A 21 8.83 -3.21 -8.21
C GLU A 21 7.67 -4.05 -8.74
N VAL A 22 7.14 -4.95 -7.91
CA VAL A 22 5.99 -5.80 -8.27
C VAL A 22 4.75 -4.95 -8.52
N MET A 23 4.53 -3.91 -7.72
CA MET A 23 3.44 -2.94 -7.90
C MET A 23 3.58 -2.15 -9.19
N ASP A 24 4.77 -1.60 -9.46
CA ASP A 24 5.05 -0.82 -10.67
C ASP A 24 4.82 -1.66 -11.92
N GLU A 25 5.28 -2.91 -11.89
CA GLU A 25 5.05 -3.82 -12.99
C GLU A 25 3.56 -4.18 -13.13
N ALA A 26 2.84 -4.39 -12.03
CA ALA A 26 1.40 -4.65 -12.09
C ALA A 26 0.63 -3.45 -12.68
N GLN A 27 1.00 -2.23 -12.30
CA GLN A 27 0.43 -0.99 -12.84
C GLN A 27 0.76 -0.83 -14.33
N PHE A 28 2.01 -1.09 -14.73
CA PHE A 28 2.43 -1.03 -16.13
C PHE A 28 1.70 -2.04 -17.01
N LEU A 29 1.60 -3.31 -16.56
CA LEU A 29 0.88 -4.36 -17.29
C LEU A 29 -0.63 -4.07 -17.35
N THR A 30 -1.21 -3.49 -16.30
CA THR A 30 -2.60 -3.02 -16.32
C THR A 30 -2.77 -1.85 -17.29
N GLY A 31 -1.80 -0.92 -17.33
CA GLY A 31 -1.71 0.19 -18.28
C GLY A 31 -1.73 -0.26 -19.74
N LYS A 32 -1.01 -1.36 -20.06
CA LYS A 32 -1.02 -1.95 -21.41
C LYS A 32 -2.42 -2.35 -21.89
N ARG A 33 -3.34 -2.73 -20.99
CA ARG A 33 -4.72 -3.09 -21.36
C ARG A 33 -5.47 -1.93 -22.00
N PHE A 34 -5.20 -0.69 -21.56
CA PHE A 34 -5.84 0.50 -22.13
C PHE A 34 -5.37 0.81 -23.56
N LYS A 35 -4.20 0.30 -23.96
CA LYS A 35 -3.64 0.44 -25.31
C LYS A 35 -4.05 -0.71 -26.25
N GLN A 36 -4.78 -1.71 -25.76
CA GLN A 36 -5.12 -2.93 -26.51
C GLN A 36 -6.64 -3.14 -26.57
N PRO A 37 -7.17 -3.72 -27.66
CA PRO A 37 -8.58 -4.10 -27.74
C PRO A 37 -8.99 -5.07 -26.63
N MET A 38 -10.22 -4.92 -26.11
CA MET A 38 -10.72 -5.70 -24.97
C MET A 38 -10.67 -7.22 -25.16
N TRP A 39 -10.94 -7.69 -26.37
CA TRP A 39 -10.91 -9.12 -26.70
C TRP A 39 -9.49 -9.70 -26.63
N TYR A 40 -8.47 -8.91 -26.96
CA TYR A 40 -7.09 -9.38 -27.07
C TYR A 40 -6.51 -9.71 -25.70
N TRP A 41 -6.62 -8.80 -24.74
CA TRP A 41 -6.12 -9.05 -23.39
C TRP A 41 -7.00 -10.07 -22.66
N LYS A 42 -8.31 -10.14 -22.90
CA LYS A 42 -9.19 -11.18 -22.33
C LYS A 42 -8.79 -12.57 -22.82
N LEU A 43 -8.45 -12.72 -24.10
CA LEU A 43 -7.97 -13.98 -24.66
C LEU A 43 -6.64 -14.40 -24.02
N ARG A 44 -5.69 -13.47 -23.89
CA ARG A 44 -4.40 -13.73 -23.21
C ARG A 44 -4.56 -14.09 -21.73
N ARG A 45 -5.54 -13.47 -21.06
CA ARG A 45 -5.90 -13.81 -19.68
C ARG A 45 -6.51 -15.20 -19.58
N TRP A 46 -7.41 -15.55 -20.51
CA TRP A 46 -8.02 -16.88 -20.54
C TRP A 46 -7.00 -17.99 -20.82
N LEU A 47 -6.09 -17.76 -21.76
CA LEU A 47 -4.97 -18.66 -22.04
C LEU A 47 -3.89 -18.65 -20.94
N ASN A 48 -3.93 -17.68 -20.01
CA ASN A 48 -2.95 -17.47 -18.95
C ASN A 48 -1.50 -17.41 -19.47
N VAL A 49 -1.26 -16.61 -20.52
CA VAL A 49 0.05 -16.48 -21.17
C VAL A 49 0.52 -15.03 -21.29
N GLY A 50 1.84 -14.84 -21.27
CA GLY A 50 2.49 -13.54 -21.47
C GLY A 50 2.19 -12.54 -20.35
N ASP A 51 1.86 -11.30 -20.73
CA ASP A 51 1.65 -10.17 -19.82
C ASP A 51 0.55 -10.47 -18.77
N GLU A 52 -0.53 -11.17 -19.14
CA GLU A 52 -1.65 -11.43 -18.23
C GLU A 52 -1.30 -12.49 -17.17
N LYS A 53 -0.44 -13.46 -17.49
CA LYS A 53 0.08 -14.42 -16.52
C LYS A 53 0.96 -13.70 -15.49
N LYS A 54 1.88 -12.85 -15.97
CA LYS A 54 2.78 -12.08 -15.10
C LYS A 54 1.99 -11.12 -14.21
N LEU A 55 0.97 -10.46 -14.75
CA LEU A 55 0.09 -9.59 -13.97
C LEU A 55 -0.67 -10.37 -12.88
N LYS A 56 -1.12 -11.59 -13.17
CA LYS A 56 -1.75 -12.46 -12.17
C LYS A 56 -0.77 -12.83 -11.04
N GLU A 57 0.48 -13.14 -11.38
CA GLU A 57 1.54 -13.45 -10.41
C GLU A 57 1.86 -12.22 -9.55
N ASN A 58 2.03 -11.05 -10.16
CA ASN A 58 2.31 -9.81 -9.41
C ASN A 58 1.16 -9.43 -8.47
N VAL A 59 -0.09 -9.51 -8.94
CA VAL A 59 -1.27 -9.26 -8.08
C VAL A 59 -1.32 -10.23 -6.91
N ARG A 60 -0.91 -11.49 -7.10
CA ARG A 60 -0.85 -12.48 -6.03
C ARG A 60 0.20 -12.11 -4.98
N VAL A 61 1.40 -11.70 -5.38
CA VAL A 61 2.45 -11.28 -4.44
C VAL A 61 2.00 -10.05 -3.63
N ILE A 62 1.33 -9.10 -4.27
CA ILE A 62 0.75 -7.92 -3.61
C ILE A 62 -0.34 -8.34 -2.62
N ASP A 63 -1.19 -9.29 -3.00
CA ASP A 63 -2.23 -9.86 -2.14
C ASP A 63 -1.65 -10.48 -0.88
N GLU A 64 -0.70 -11.39 -1.05
CA GLU A 64 -0.06 -12.12 0.05
C GLU A 64 0.59 -11.14 1.04
N HIS A 65 1.38 -10.18 0.56
CA HIS A 65 1.99 -9.16 1.44
C HIS A 65 0.97 -8.33 2.20
N LEU A 66 -0.09 -7.86 1.55
CA LEU A 66 -1.09 -7.03 2.21
C LEU A 66 -1.95 -7.82 3.19
N MET A 67 -2.25 -9.08 2.88
CA MET A 67 -2.97 -9.96 3.78
C MET A 67 -2.15 -10.25 5.05
N ASP A 68 -0.83 -10.42 4.94
CA ASP A 68 0.06 -10.56 6.09
C ASP A 68 0.04 -9.29 6.97
N ILE A 69 0.16 -8.10 6.37
CA ILE A 69 0.08 -6.82 7.10
C ILE A 69 -1.28 -6.64 7.79
N ILE A 70 -2.36 -7.04 7.13
CA ILE A 70 -3.72 -6.95 7.69
C ILE A 70 -3.89 -7.95 8.85
N ALA A 71 -3.35 -9.16 8.73
CA ALA A 71 -3.36 -10.14 9.79
C ALA A 71 -2.63 -9.60 11.04
N ASP A 72 -1.45 -9.03 10.85
CA ASP A 72 -0.67 -8.38 11.92
C ASP A 72 -1.43 -7.19 12.52
N ALA A 73 -2.11 -6.40 11.70
CA ALA A 73 -2.93 -5.28 12.16
C ALA A 73 -4.14 -5.75 12.99
N ILE A 74 -4.79 -6.84 12.59
CA ILE A 74 -5.90 -7.46 13.34
C ILE A 74 -5.39 -8.01 14.68
N GLU A 75 -4.24 -8.67 14.70
CA GLU A 75 -3.64 -9.20 15.93
C GLU A 75 -3.26 -8.08 16.90
N ARG A 76 -2.53 -7.06 16.42
CA ARG A 76 -2.19 -5.87 17.22
C ARG A 76 -3.43 -5.20 17.78
N ARG A 77 -4.50 -5.11 16.98
CA ARG A 77 -5.81 -4.58 17.42
C ARG A 77 -6.43 -5.43 18.54
N ARG A 78 -6.44 -6.76 18.40
CA ARG A 78 -6.96 -7.67 19.46
C ARG A 78 -6.23 -7.45 20.77
N HIS A 79 -4.89 -7.41 20.74
CA HIS A 79 -4.08 -7.10 21.92
C HIS A 79 -4.46 -5.74 22.53
N ARG A 80 -4.64 -4.72 21.69
CA ARG A 80 -5.05 -3.37 22.12
C ARG A 80 -6.40 -3.34 22.86
N VAL A 81 -7.39 -4.05 22.32
CA VAL A 81 -8.73 -4.15 22.91
C VAL A 81 -8.66 -4.87 24.26
N GLU A 82 -7.87 -5.94 24.36
CA GLU A 82 -7.65 -6.63 25.64
C GLU A 82 -6.92 -5.74 26.65
N GLU A 83 -5.90 -4.98 26.26
CA GLU A 83 -5.20 -4.05 27.16
C GLU A 83 -6.09 -2.90 27.64
N MET A 84 -6.97 -2.38 26.79
CA MET A 84 -7.98 -1.39 27.20
C MET A 84 -8.96 -1.95 28.22
N LYS A 85 -9.40 -3.21 28.07
CA LYS A 85 -10.26 -3.88 29.06
C LYS A 85 -9.57 -4.03 30.42
N VAL A 86 -8.25 -4.18 30.43
CA VAL A 86 -7.42 -4.29 31.65
C VAL A 86 -7.04 -2.89 32.21
N GLY A 87 -7.55 -1.81 31.62
CA GLY A 87 -7.38 -0.44 32.13
C GLY A 87 -6.00 0.17 31.85
N ARG A 88 -5.21 -0.40 30.94
CA ARG A 88 -3.96 0.21 30.49
C ARG A 88 -4.24 1.14 29.31
N PRO A 89 -3.65 2.35 29.27
CA PRO A 89 -3.82 3.25 28.14
C PRO A 89 -3.13 2.65 26.91
N ALA A 90 -3.92 2.23 25.93
CA ALA A 90 -3.41 1.84 24.62
C ALA A 90 -2.76 3.06 23.94
N ALA A 91 -1.48 2.93 23.56
CA ALA A 91 -0.79 3.98 22.82
C ALA A 91 -1.47 4.21 21.46
N LEU A 92 -2.02 5.41 21.24
CA LEU A 92 -2.62 5.85 19.98
C LEU A 92 -1.64 5.83 18.79
N ALA A 93 -0.33 5.84 19.06
CA ALA A 93 0.72 5.95 18.06
C ALA A 93 0.95 4.68 17.20
N ASP A 94 0.29 3.56 17.51
CA ASP A 94 0.50 2.26 16.82
C ASP A 94 -0.71 1.85 15.95
N LYS A 95 -1.49 2.84 15.47
CA LYS A 95 -2.59 2.60 14.54
C LYS A 95 -2.11 2.75 13.10
N ASP A 96 -2.03 1.63 12.40
CA ASP A 96 -1.82 1.59 10.95
C ASP A 96 -3.14 1.88 10.19
N ILE A 97 -3.05 2.24 8.91
CA ILE A 97 -4.19 2.46 8.01
C ILE A 97 -5.16 1.27 8.05
N ALA A 98 -4.65 0.04 8.05
CA ALA A 98 -5.47 -1.16 8.20
C ALA A 98 -6.26 -1.16 9.53
N SER A 99 -5.63 -0.75 10.63
CA SER A 99 -6.30 -0.61 11.94
C SER A 99 -7.36 0.49 11.93
N ILE A 100 -7.09 1.62 11.26
CA ILE A 100 -8.03 2.75 11.14
C ILE A 100 -9.26 2.33 10.32
N VAL A 101 -9.06 1.64 9.20
CA VAL A 101 -10.15 1.12 8.35
C VAL A 101 -11.00 0.12 9.14
N LEU A 102 -10.37 -0.82 9.84
CA LEU A 102 -11.06 -1.79 10.71
C LEU A 102 -11.91 -1.10 11.79
N ASP A 103 -11.35 -0.09 12.47
CA ASP A 103 -12.07 0.68 13.50
C ASP A 103 -13.26 1.46 12.91
N THR A 104 -13.08 2.08 11.75
CA THR A 104 -14.10 2.92 11.09
C THR A 104 -15.27 2.08 10.59
N MET A 105 -14.99 0.91 10.02
CA MET A 105 -16.02 0.03 9.48
C MET A 105 -16.83 -0.66 10.58
N GLU A 106 -16.22 -1.04 11.71
CA GLU A 106 -16.96 -1.57 12.86
C GLU A 106 -17.88 -0.52 13.48
N ALA A 107 -17.45 0.73 13.57
CA ALA A 107 -18.30 1.84 14.01
C ALA A 107 -19.52 2.05 13.10
N SER A 108 -19.43 1.63 11.83
CA SER A 108 -20.53 1.67 10.85
C SER A 108 -21.46 0.46 10.90
N GLY A 109 -21.15 -0.56 11.72
CA GLY A 109 -21.97 -1.77 11.89
C GLY A 109 -21.92 -2.75 10.72
N GLN A 110 -20.97 -2.61 9.79
CA GLN A 110 -20.80 -3.54 8.66
C GLN A 110 -19.81 -4.67 9.00
N PRO A 111 -20.08 -5.91 8.56
CA PRO A 111 -19.12 -7.00 8.72
C PRO A 111 -17.89 -6.71 7.88
N VAL A 112 -16.73 -6.58 8.51
CA VAL A 112 -15.48 -6.26 7.82
C VAL A 112 -14.81 -7.53 7.34
N THR A 113 -14.69 -7.68 6.03
CA THR A 113 -13.88 -8.77 5.46
C THR A 113 -12.42 -8.30 5.30
N PRO A 114 -11.43 -9.16 5.57
CA PRO A 114 -10.03 -8.84 5.29
C PRO A 114 -9.78 -8.43 3.82
N GLU A 115 -10.57 -8.97 2.89
CA GLU A 115 -10.52 -8.65 1.46
C GLU A 115 -10.90 -7.19 1.14
N GLU A 116 -11.87 -6.63 1.86
CA GLU A 116 -12.25 -5.21 1.71
C GLU A 116 -11.18 -4.28 2.25
N VAL A 117 -10.62 -4.58 3.43
CA VAL A 117 -9.51 -3.81 4.02
C VAL A 117 -8.32 -3.82 3.08
N ARG A 118 -7.99 -4.98 2.51
CA ARG A 118 -6.96 -5.13 1.49
C ARG A 118 -7.25 -4.29 0.26
N SER A 119 -8.47 -4.33 -0.27
CA SER A 119 -8.86 -3.56 -1.45
C SER A 119 -8.69 -2.05 -1.21
N ILE A 120 -9.07 -1.57 -0.02
CA ILE A 120 -8.88 -0.17 0.40
C ILE A 120 -7.39 0.15 0.57
N ALA A 121 -6.59 -0.76 1.14
CA ALA A 121 -5.15 -0.57 1.29
C ALA A 121 -4.47 -0.44 -0.08
N VAL A 122 -4.73 -1.36 -1.02
CA VAL A 122 -4.24 -1.28 -2.41
C VAL A 122 -4.62 0.05 -3.04
N ALA A 123 -5.90 0.44 -2.96
CA ALA A 123 -6.38 1.68 -3.55
C ALA A 123 -5.70 2.92 -2.94
N SER A 124 -5.52 2.93 -1.61
CA SER A 124 -4.83 4.00 -0.89
C SER A 124 -3.38 4.15 -1.32
N ILE A 125 -2.66 3.02 -1.47
CA ILE A 125 -1.24 3.06 -1.87
C ILE A 125 -1.09 3.53 -3.33
N ILE A 126 -1.89 3.00 -4.25
CA ILE A 126 -1.86 3.42 -5.66
C ILE A 126 -2.19 4.91 -5.79
N ALA A 127 -3.22 5.37 -5.07
CA ALA A 127 -3.63 6.77 -5.10
C ALA A 127 -2.54 7.69 -4.52
N GLY A 128 -1.93 7.30 -3.39
CA GLY A 128 -1.00 8.15 -2.65
C GLY A 128 0.42 8.18 -3.24
N ARG A 129 0.91 7.06 -3.78
CA ARG A 129 2.32 6.92 -4.20
C ARG A 129 2.66 7.81 -5.39
N ASP A 130 2.06 7.54 -6.54
CA ASP A 130 2.48 8.17 -7.80
C ASP A 130 2.06 9.64 -7.85
N THR A 131 0.86 9.97 -7.34
CA THR A 131 0.35 11.35 -7.35
C THR A 131 1.14 12.28 -6.44
N THR A 132 1.54 11.81 -5.25
CA THR A 132 2.34 12.62 -4.33
C THR A 132 3.77 12.74 -4.84
N ALA A 133 4.35 11.67 -5.40
CA ALA A 133 5.67 11.70 -6.01
C ALA A 133 5.74 12.72 -7.16
N ASP A 134 4.75 12.71 -8.05
CA ASP A 134 4.65 13.69 -9.14
C ASP A 134 4.48 15.11 -8.61
N CYS A 135 3.60 15.31 -7.61
CA CYS A 135 3.40 16.61 -6.97
C CYS A 135 4.69 17.15 -6.35
N MET A 136 5.45 16.31 -5.65
CA MET A 136 6.74 16.68 -5.06
C MET A 136 7.79 16.98 -6.13
N GLY A 137 7.82 16.20 -7.21
CA GLY A 137 8.68 16.46 -8.37
C GLY A 137 8.43 17.84 -8.96
N TRP A 138 7.16 18.18 -9.19
CA TRP A 138 6.77 19.52 -9.66
C TRP A 138 7.05 20.62 -8.64
N LEU A 139 6.82 20.36 -7.35
CA LEU A 139 7.12 21.31 -6.29
C LEU A 139 8.60 21.69 -6.30
N PHE A 140 9.50 20.69 -6.29
CA PHE A 140 10.94 20.95 -6.28
C PHE A 140 11.42 21.59 -7.59
N HIS A 141 10.85 21.19 -8.72
CA HIS A 141 11.12 21.83 -10.00
C HIS A 141 10.79 23.33 -9.95
N ILE A 142 9.58 23.69 -9.52
CA ILE A 142 9.15 25.09 -9.39
C ILE A 142 10.02 25.85 -8.39
N LEU A 143 10.34 25.25 -7.24
CA LEU A 143 11.21 25.87 -6.24
C LEU A 143 12.59 26.19 -6.81
N SER A 144 13.19 25.27 -7.58
CA SER A 144 14.50 25.47 -8.21
C SER A 144 14.52 26.60 -9.24
N GLU A 145 13.39 26.88 -9.90
CA GLU A 145 13.27 27.95 -10.89
C GLU A 145 12.91 29.31 -10.28
N THR A 146 12.52 29.35 -8.99
CA THR A 146 12.16 30.60 -8.30
C THR A 146 13.01 30.86 -7.04
N PRO A 147 14.28 31.30 -7.19
CA PRO A 147 15.18 31.61 -6.07
C PRO A 147 14.61 32.66 -5.08
N ARG A 148 13.64 33.47 -5.52
CA ARG A 148 13.03 34.54 -4.73
C ARG A 148 12.04 34.05 -3.67
N VAL A 149 11.55 32.81 -3.76
CA VAL A 149 10.63 32.21 -2.76
C VAL A 149 11.36 31.30 -1.77
N GLU A 150 12.59 30.87 -2.08
CA GLU A 150 13.42 30.06 -1.18
C GLU A 150 13.92 30.84 0.06
N THR A 151 13.96 32.17 -0.03
CA THR A 151 14.46 33.06 1.04
C THR A 151 13.39 33.60 1.99
N LYS A 152 12.15 33.09 1.93
CA LYS A 152 11.04 33.48 2.83
C LYS A 152 10.70 32.37 3.80
#